data_AF-A0A0E3UPK3-F1
#
_entry.id   AF-A0A0E3UPK3-F1
#
_cell.length_a   1.000
_cell.length_b   1.000
_cell.length_c   1.000
_cell.angle_alpha   90.00
_cell.angle_beta   90.00
_cell.angle_gamma   90.00
#
_symmetry.space_group_name_H-M   'P 1'
#
loop_
_entity.id
_entity.type
_entity.pdbx_description
1 polymer ?
#
loop_
_entity_poly.entity_id
_entity_poly.type
_entity_poly.pdbx_seq_one_letter_code
_entity_poly.pdbx_strand_id
1 'polypeptide(L)'
;MVDRLPLERGFFVRDGTPCAQASNATLLLHGRAGINGAREACEFTRIEQTGPATFVATQACRDIMGGDSEDTTLTYEIASPTAFTARHEEYGWQYTAEHCPQSALPDPWRDNDISDL
;
A
#
# COMPACT_ATOMS: atom_id res chain seq x y z
N MET A 1 15.61 -3.32 -12.02
CA MET A 1 15.18 -2.94 -10.66
C MET A 1 14.82 -1.48 -10.68
N VAL A 2 13.76 -1.10 -9.98
CA VAL A 2 13.32 0.29 -9.82
C VAL A 2 13.32 0.63 -8.33
N ASP A 3 13.45 1.91 -8.01
CA ASP A 3 13.59 2.35 -6.60
C ASP A 3 12.23 2.57 -5.92
N ARG A 4 11.14 2.65 -6.69
CA ARG A 4 9.77 2.87 -6.17
C ARG A 4 8.72 2.38 -7.15
N LEU A 5 7.54 2.05 -6.62
CA LEU A 5 6.34 1.94 -7.45
C LEU A 5 5.93 3.33 -7.97
N PRO A 6 5.40 3.43 -9.21
CA PRO A 6 4.92 4.69 -9.77
C PRO A 6 3.56 5.09 -9.20
N LEU A 7 3.44 5.10 -7.86
CA LEU A 7 2.25 5.47 -7.11
C LEU A 7 2.48 6.82 -6.39
N GLU A 8 1.40 7.58 -6.22
CA GLU A 8 1.38 8.73 -5.32
C GLU A 8 1.59 8.30 -3.88
N ARG A 9 2.13 9.20 -3.05
CA ARG A 9 2.19 8.98 -1.60
C ARG A 9 0.88 9.38 -0.94
N GLY A 10 0.63 8.81 0.22
CA GLY A 10 -0.55 9.09 1.02
C GLY A 10 -1.46 7.89 1.14
N PHE A 11 -2.75 8.16 1.33
CA PHE A 11 -3.73 7.14 1.68
C PHE A 11 -4.33 6.48 0.46
N PHE A 12 -4.31 5.16 0.45
CA PHE A 12 -5.06 4.32 -0.47
C PHE A 12 -6.15 3.60 0.29
N VAL A 13 -7.35 3.57 -0.27
CA VAL A 13 -8.51 2.92 0.31
C VAL A 13 -8.93 1.77 -0.60
N ARG A 14 -9.28 0.64 0.00
CA ARG A 14 -9.78 -0.54 -0.70
C ARG A 14 -10.90 -0.17 -1.67
N ASP A 15 -10.81 -0.70 -2.88
CA ASP A 15 -11.87 -0.56 -3.89
C ASP A 15 -13.25 -0.96 -3.31
N GLY A 16 -14.28 -0.23 -3.75
CA GLY A 16 -15.64 -0.33 -3.24
C GLY A 16 -15.90 0.33 -1.88
N THR A 17 -14.88 0.89 -1.22
CA THR A 17 -15.03 1.66 0.03
C THR A 17 -14.89 3.17 -0.26
N PRO A 18 -15.95 3.98 -0.11
CA PRO A 18 -15.83 5.44 -0.25
C PRO A 18 -14.81 6.02 0.74
N CYS A 19 -14.03 7.03 0.34
CA CYS A 19 -13.01 7.65 1.20
C CYS A 19 -13.57 8.08 2.58
N ALA A 20 -14.77 8.65 2.60
CA ALA A 20 -15.42 9.11 3.84
C ALA A 20 -15.88 7.96 4.77
N GLN A 21 -15.88 6.72 4.26
CA GLN A 21 -16.22 5.50 4.99
C GLN A 21 -15.00 4.60 5.21
N ALA A 22 -13.80 5.10 4.91
CA ALA A 22 -12.58 4.37 5.17
C ALA A 22 -12.45 4.04 6.67
N SER A 23 -11.86 2.90 6.96
CA SER A 23 -11.56 2.45 8.31
C SER A 23 -10.14 1.91 8.35
N ASN A 24 -9.65 1.60 9.54
CA ASN A 24 -8.32 1.00 9.69
C ASN A 24 -8.18 -0.27 8.82
N ALA A 25 -9.25 -1.08 8.73
CA ALA A 25 -9.23 -2.33 7.97
C ALA A 25 -9.21 -2.16 6.42
N THR A 26 -9.53 -0.96 5.91
CA THR A 26 -9.66 -0.71 4.48
C THR A 26 -8.63 0.30 3.96
N LEU A 27 -7.72 0.76 4.81
CA LEU A 27 -6.82 1.87 4.51
C LEU A 27 -5.38 1.39 4.54
N LEU A 28 -4.63 1.85 3.55
CA LEU A 28 -3.20 1.66 3.41
C LEU A 28 -2.53 3.04 3.32
N LEU A 29 -1.32 3.15 3.85
CA LEU A 29 -0.48 4.35 3.78
C LEU A 29 0.75 4.04 2.95
N HIS A 30 0.85 4.62 1.75
CA HIS A 30 2.03 4.51 0.90
C HIS A 30 2.98 5.68 1.17
N GLY A 31 4.18 5.35 1.66
CA GLY A 31 5.26 6.30 1.92
C GLY A 31 6.50 6.04 1.05
N ARG A 32 7.65 6.62 1.42
CA ARG A 32 8.94 6.39 0.76
C ARG A 32 9.37 4.93 0.74
N ALA A 33 9.25 4.26 1.88
CA ALA A 33 9.83 2.94 2.09
C ALA A 33 8.91 1.81 1.66
N GLY A 34 7.60 2.01 1.69
CA GLY A 34 6.65 0.94 1.39
C GLY A 34 5.20 1.30 1.64
N ILE A 35 4.37 0.27 1.80
CA ILE A 35 2.92 0.38 2.00
C ILE A 35 2.56 -0.23 3.35
N ASN A 36 2.03 0.58 4.26
CA ASN A 36 1.67 0.15 5.60
C ASN A 36 0.15 -0.03 5.73
N GLY A 37 -0.27 -1.07 6.44
CA GLY A 37 -1.67 -1.32 6.79
C GLY A 37 -1.95 -1.12 8.28
N ALA A 38 -3.13 -1.55 8.71
CA ALA A 38 -3.56 -1.42 10.10
C ALA A 38 -2.75 -2.23 11.12
N ARG A 39 -2.17 -3.35 10.69
CA ARG A 39 -1.50 -4.33 11.56
C ARG A 39 -0.05 -4.52 11.22
N GLU A 40 0.34 -4.20 9.99
CA GLU A 40 1.66 -4.47 9.48
C GLU A 40 2.25 -3.22 8.86
N ALA A 41 3.54 -3.03 9.10
CA ALA A 41 4.37 -2.08 8.39
C ALA A 41 5.25 -2.87 7.43
N CYS A 42 5.21 -2.53 6.14
CA CYS A 42 5.95 -3.22 5.10
C CYS A 42 6.87 -2.24 4.39
N GLU A 43 8.14 -2.61 4.28
CA GLU A 43 9.17 -1.86 3.55
C GLU A 43 9.59 -2.64 2.32
N PHE A 44 9.59 -1.99 1.15
CA PHE A 44 10.08 -2.59 -0.09
C PHE A 44 11.60 -2.81 0.01
N THR A 45 12.03 -4.06 -0.08
CA THR A 45 13.45 -4.44 -0.14
C THR A 45 13.92 -4.61 -1.57
N ARG A 46 13.00 -4.93 -2.50
CA ARG A 46 13.28 -5.07 -3.93
C ARG A 46 12.04 -4.83 -4.77
N ILE A 47 12.19 -4.08 -5.87
CA ILE A 47 11.11 -3.87 -6.84
C ILE A 47 11.63 -4.13 -8.26
N GLU A 48 10.96 -5.01 -8.98
CA GLU A 48 11.25 -5.35 -10.36
C GLU A 48 10.06 -5.01 -11.24
N GLN A 49 10.26 -4.15 -12.24
CA GLN A 49 9.27 -3.94 -13.28
C GLN A 49 9.35 -5.10 -14.28
N THR A 50 8.30 -5.92 -14.34
CA THR A 50 8.23 -7.12 -15.20
C THR A 50 7.33 -6.90 -16.43
N GLY A 51 6.57 -5.80 -16.45
CA GLY A 51 5.77 -5.37 -17.59
C GLY A 51 5.55 -3.85 -17.61
N PRO A 52 4.80 -3.32 -18.60
CA PRO A 52 4.57 -1.88 -18.72
C PRO A 52 3.94 -1.24 -17.47
N ALA A 53 3.06 -1.97 -16.80
CA ALA A 53 2.34 -1.57 -15.60
C ALA A 53 2.44 -2.62 -14.47
N THR A 54 3.30 -3.62 -14.62
CA THR A 54 3.39 -4.77 -13.70
C THR A 54 4.74 -4.77 -13.01
N PHE A 55 4.70 -4.90 -11.68
CA PHE A 55 5.86 -4.90 -10.81
C PHE A 55 5.79 -6.09 -9.87
N VAL A 56 6.92 -6.71 -9.58
CA VAL A 56 7.06 -7.70 -8.50
C VAL A 56 7.87 -7.03 -7.40
N ALA A 57 7.29 -6.93 -6.21
CA ALA A 57 7.94 -6.30 -5.07
C ALA A 57 8.08 -7.28 -3.92
N THR A 58 9.32 -7.47 -3.46
CA THR A 58 9.64 -8.13 -2.20
C THR A 58 9.67 -7.08 -1.10
N GLN A 59 9.06 -7.40 0.04
CA GLN A 59 8.86 -6.48 1.14
C GLN A 59 9.11 -7.19 2.46
N ALA A 60 9.80 -6.52 3.35
CA ALA A 60 9.96 -6.94 4.74
C ALA A 60 8.78 -6.36 5.52
N CYS A 61 7.85 -7.22 5.93
CA CYS A 61 6.66 -6.86 6.69
C CYS A 61 6.82 -7.25 8.15
N ARG A 62 6.42 -6.36 9.07
CA ARG A 62 6.43 -6.64 10.51
C ARG A 62 5.10 -6.23 11.15
N ASP A 63 4.67 -7.01 12.14
CA ASP A 63 3.52 -6.62 12.96
C ASP A 63 3.87 -5.36 13.79
N ILE A 64 2.97 -4.38 13.77
CA ILE A 64 3.15 -3.09 14.46
C ILE A 64 3.14 -3.27 15.99
N MET A 65 2.50 -4.33 16.51
CA MET A 65 2.51 -4.69 17.92
C MET A 65 3.80 -5.39 18.37
N GLY A 66 4.69 -5.71 17.42
CA GLY A 66 5.97 -6.37 17.66
C GLY A 66 6.03 -7.79 17.05
N GLY A 67 7.26 -8.23 16.78
CA GLY A 67 7.53 -9.49 16.09
C GLY A 67 8.75 -9.36 15.17
N ASP A 68 9.18 -10.51 14.64
CA ASP A 68 10.20 -10.55 13.60
C ASP A 68 9.62 -10.07 12.27
N SER A 69 10.48 -9.54 11.42
CA SER A 69 10.08 -9.17 10.06
C SER A 69 10.06 -10.41 9.18
N GLU A 70 9.03 -10.55 8.36
CA GLU A 70 8.89 -11.61 7.38
C GLU A 70 8.91 -11.03 5.97
N ASP A 71 9.63 -11.69 5.07
CA ASP A 71 9.67 -11.29 3.67
C ASP A 71 8.42 -11.84 2.94
N THR A 72 7.66 -10.94 2.32
CA THR A 72 6.57 -11.29 1.41
C THR A 72 6.86 -10.77 0.01
N THR A 73 6.35 -11.45 -1.01
CA THR A 73 6.47 -11.01 -2.41
C THR A 73 5.10 -10.87 -3.02
N LEU A 74 4.80 -9.67 -3.53
CA LEU A 74 3.53 -9.35 -4.17
C LEU A 74 3.74 -8.89 -5.61
N THR A 75 2.83 -9.29 -6.49
CA THR A 75 2.69 -8.73 -7.84
C THR A 75 1.78 -7.51 -7.75
N TYR A 76 2.26 -6.36 -8.21
CA TYR A 76 1.52 -5.11 -8.34
C TYR A 76 1.20 -4.82 -9.80
N GLU A 77 -0.07 -4.59 -10.10
CA GLU A 77 -0.55 -3.99 -11.33
C GLU A 77 -0.93 -2.54 -11.04
N ILE A 78 -0.19 -1.57 -11.61
CA ILE A 78 -0.41 -0.15 -11.39
C ILE A 78 -1.20 0.42 -12.57
N ALA A 79 -2.50 0.63 -12.38
CA ALA A 79 -3.37 1.17 -13.44
C ALA A 79 -3.12 2.67 -13.67
N SER A 80 -2.81 3.39 -12.60
CA SER A 80 -2.47 4.82 -12.61
C SER A 80 -1.68 5.16 -11.33
N PRO A 81 -1.11 6.38 -11.22
CA PRO A 81 -0.46 6.80 -9.97
C PRO A 81 -1.35 6.73 -8.73
N THR A 82 -2.67 6.70 -8.91
CA THR A 82 -3.67 6.69 -7.84
C THR A 82 -4.42 5.38 -7.73
N ALA A 83 -4.04 4.31 -8.45
CA ALA A 83 -4.76 3.03 -8.38
C ALA A 83 -3.86 1.83 -8.66
N PHE A 84 -3.98 0.80 -7.82
CA PHE A 84 -3.27 -0.47 -8.01
C PHE A 84 -4.08 -1.70 -7.60
N THR A 85 -3.67 -2.84 -8.11
CA THR A 85 -4.01 -4.16 -7.58
C THR A 85 -2.74 -4.89 -7.13
N ALA A 86 -2.70 -5.35 -5.90
CA ALA A 86 -1.66 -6.23 -5.37
C ALA A 86 -2.18 -7.67 -5.28
N ARG A 87 -1.35 -8.64 -5.63
CA ARG A 87 -1.67 -10.07 -5.60
C ARG A 87 -0.57 -10.84 -4.90
N HIS A 88 -0.95 -11.80 -4.06
CA HIS A 88 -0.03 -12.79 -3.52
C HIS A 88 -0.23 -14.10 -4.29
N GLU A 89 0.71 -14.44 -5.17
CA GLU A 89 0.56 -15.58 -6.09
C GLU A 89 0.37 -16.92 -5.35
N GLU A 90 1.12 -17.16 -4.26
CA GLU A 90 1.05 -18.42 -3.51
C GLU A 90 -0.28 -18.63 -2.79
N TYR A 91 -0.79 -17.61 -2.09
CA TYR A 91 -2.02 -17.70 -1.31
C TYR A 91 -3.28 -17.28 -2.08
N GLY A 92 -3.12 -16.77 -3.31
CA GLY A 92 -4.22 -16.42 -4.22
C GLY A 92 -5.08 -15.24 -3.78
N TRP A 93 -4.70 -14.49 -2.75
CA TRP A 93 -5.44 -13.29 -2.35
C TRP A 93 -5.02 -12.08 -3.18
N GLN A 94 -5.97 -11.16 -3.37
CA GLN A 94 -5.75 -9.90 -4.07
C GLN A 94 -6.32 -8.72 -3.26
N TYR A 95 -5.73 -7.56 -3.44
CA TYR A 95 -6.18 -6.30 -2.86
C TYR A 95 -6.10 -5.19 -3.90
N THR A 96 -7.22 -4.54 -4.17
CA THR A 96 -7.29 -3.38 -5.07
C THR A 96 -7.55 -2.13 -4.25
N ALA A 97 -6.84 -1.05 -4.54
CA ALA A 97 -6.90 0.19 -3.78
C ALA A 97 -6.78 1.43 -4.68
N GLU A 98 -7.47 2.49 -4.27
CA GLU A 98 -7.44 3.80 -4.93
C GLU A 98 -7.02 4.89 -3.94
N HIS A 99 -6.32 5.90 -4.43
CA HIS A 99 -5.87 7.04 -3.62
C HIS A 99 -7.06 7.89 -3.18
N CYS A 100 -7.06 8.28 -1.92
CA CYS A 100 -8.03 9.21 -1.35
C CYS A 100 -7.31 10.49 -0.91
N PRO A 101 -7.84 11.68 -1.29
CA PRO A 101 -7.42 12.92 -0.66
C PRO A 101 -7.59 12.80 0.85
N GLN A 102 -6.55 13.14 1.61
CA GLN A 102 -6.56 13.00 3.07
C GLN A 102 -7.76 13.71 3.70
N SER A 103 -8.10 14.91 3.22
CA SER A 103 -9.24 15.69 3.70
C SER A 103 -10.61 15.00 3.52
N ALA A 104 -10.70 13.99 2.63
CA ALA A 104 -11.92 13.22 2.39
C ALA A 104 -12.05 11.99 3.31
N LEU A 105 -11.03 11.69 4.11
CA LEU A 105 -11.05 10.58 5.06
C LEU A 105 -11.81 10.94 6.35
N PRO A 106 -12.26 9.93 7.12
CA PRO A 106 -12.72 10.14 8.48
C PRO A 106 -11.56 10.36 9.45
N ASP A 107 -11.90 10.82 10.65
CA ASP A 107 -10.95 10.92 11.76
C ASP A 107 -10.47 9.50 12.14
N PRO A 108 -9.19 9.33 12.54
CA PRO A 108 -8.18 10.37 12.74
C PRO A 108 -7.35 10.70 11.49
N TRP A 109 -7.53 9.99 10.37
CA TRP A 109 -6.67 10.12 9.18
C TRP A 109 -6.84 11.44 8.43
N ARG A 110 -7.99 12.10 8.59
CA ARG A 110 -8.22 13.40 7.97
C ARG A 110 -7.16 14.44 8.32
N ASP A 111 -6.73 14.44 9.58
CA ASP A 111 -5.98 15.55 10.16
C ASP A 111 -4.62 15.10 10.75
N ASN A 112 -4.24 13.83 10.60
CA ASN A 112 -2.93 13.37 11.08
C ASN A 112 -1.78 13.87 10.20
N ASP A 113 -0.62 14.10 10.79
CA ASP A 113 0.55 14.52 10.01
C ASP A 113 1.13 13.34 9.23
N ILE A 114 1.24 13.52 7.91
CA ILE A 114 1.85 12.59 6.96
C ILE A 114 2.86 13.32 6.06
N SER A 115 3.38 14.47 6.49
CA SER A 115 4.28 15.29 5.69
C SER A 115 5.67 14.68 5.52
N ASP A 116 6.03 13.70 6.36
CA ASP A 116 7.30 12.99 6.35
C ASP A 116 7.33 11.76 5.41
N LEU A 117 6.21 11.44 4.75
CA LEU A 117 6.10 10.33 3.80
C LEU A 117 7.16 10.34 2.70
#